data_AF-A0A7Y2GAW3-F1
#
_entry.id   AF-A0A7Y2GAW3-F1
#
_cell.length_a   1.000
_cell.length_b   1.000
_cell.length_c   1.000
_cell.angle_alpha   90.00
_cell.angle_beta   90.00
_cell.angle_gamma   90.00
#
_symmetry.space_group_name_H-M   'P 1'
#
loop_
_entity.id
_entity.type
_entity.pdbx_description
1 polymer ?
#
loop_
_entity_poly.entity_id
_entity_poly.type
_entity_poly.pdbx_seq_one_letter_code
_entity_poly.pdbx_strand_id
1 'polypeptide(L)' 'MATMTAIMGRMATYSGNIVNWDAALSSNLNLMPERFAFDADPPVLPDESGNYPVPVPGVTPAL' A
#
# COMPACT_ATOMS: atom_id res chain seq x y z
N MET A 1 8.15 5.52 17.24
CA MET A 1 7.13 6.48 16.78
C MET A 1 7.33 6.92 15.32
N ALA A 2 8.56 7.14 14.84
CA ALA A 2 8.80 7.62 13.46
C ALA A 2 8.21 6.71 12.35
N THR A 3 8.29 5.38 12.51
CA THR A 3 7.82 4.43 11.49
C THR A 3 6.31 4.46 11.27
N MET A 4 5.51 4.54 12.35
CA MET A 4 4.05 4.59 12.25
C MET A 4 3.58 5.89 11.61
N THR A 5 4.21 7.02 11.96
CA THR A 5 3.89 8.32 11.35
C THR A 5 4.19 8.32 9.84
N ALA A 6 5.27 7.68 9.41
CA ALA A 6 5.58 7.53 7.98
C ALA A 6 4.55 6.65 7.25
N ILE A 7 4.10 5.55 7.87
CA ILE A 7 3.05 4.67 7.32
C ILE A 7 1.73 5.44 7.16
N MET A 8 1.32 6.20 8.17
CA MET A 8 0.10 7.01 8.10
C MET A 8 0.21 8.12 7.05
N GLY A 9 1.37 8.76 6.93
CA GLY A 9 1.62 9.74 5.87
C GLY A 9 1.42 9.13 4.49
N ARG A 10 1.98 7.92 4.26
CA ARG A 10 1.75 7.15 3.03
C ARG A 10 0.26 6.87 2.80
N MET A 11 -0.44 6.32 3.80
CA MET A 11 -1.87 6.01 3.69
C MET A 11 -2.69 7.25 3.33
N ALA A 12 -2.43 8.39 3.97
CA ALA A 12 -3.12 9.65 3.69
C ALA A 12 -2.83 10.19 2.29
N THR A 13 -1.56 10.19 1.85
CA THR A 13 -1.18 10.70 0.52
C THR A 13 -1.72 9.84 -0.62
N TYR A 14 -1.63 8.52 -0.51
CA TYR A 14 -2.06 7.64 -1.60
C TYR A 14 -3.57 7.44 -1.67
N SER A 15 -4.28 7.56 -0.55
CA SER A 15 -5.74 7.44 -0.53
C SER A 15 -6.49 8.76 -0.65
N GLY A 16 -5.85 9.89 -0.35
CA GLY A 16 -6.52 11.19 -0.28
C GLY A 16 -7.56 11.32 0.84
N ASN A 17 -7.63 10.33 1.75
CA ASN A 17 -8.62 10.28 2.83
C ASN A 17 -8.02 10.67 4.18
N ILE A 18 -8.88 11.10 5.10
CA ILE A 18 -8.51 11.33 6.50
C ILE A 18 -8.26 9.98 7.16
N VAL A 19 -7.02 9.74 7.60
CA VAL A 19 -6.60 8.51 8.29
C VAL A 19 -6.52 8.77 9.79
N ASN A 20 -7.46 8.20 10.54
CA ASN A 20 -7.43 8.22 12.01
C ASN A 20 -6.39 7.23 12.55
N TRP A 21 -5.78 7.56 13.69
CA TRP A 21 -4.73 6.72 14.30
C TRP A 21 -5.19 5.29 14.57
N ASP A 22 -6.37 5.13 15.16
CA ASP A 22 -6.93 3.80 15.46
C ASP A 22 -7.32 3.03 14.18
N ALA A 23 -7.74 3.74 13.12
CA ALA A 23 -8.04 3.14 11.83
C ALA A 23 -6.77 2.64 11.13
N ALA A 24 -5.67 3.39 11.23
CA ALA A 24 -4.37 2.96 10.69
C ALA A 24 -3.82 1.74 11.43
N LEU A 25 -4.00 1.66 12.75
CA LEU A 25 -3.57 0.52 13.56
C LEU A 25 -4.41 -0.75 13.34
N SER A 26 -5.68 -0.58 12.97
CA SER A 26 -6.62 -1.68 12.71
C SER A 26 -6.70 -2.07 11.22
N SER A 27 -5.90 -1.43 10.35
CA SER A 27 -5.86 -1.77 8.93
C SER A 27 -5.29 -3.18 8.73
N ASN A 28 -5.94 -3.94 7.84
CA ASN A 28 -5.49 -5.27 7.43
C ASN A 28 -4.65 -5.21 6.14
N LEU A 29 -4.25 -4.01 5.71
CA LEU A 29 -3.47 -3.80 4.51
C LEU A 29 -2.06 -4.37 4.68
N ASN A 30 -1.81 -5.49 4.03
CA ASN A 30 -0.50 -6.12 3.98
C ASN A 30 0.17 -5.83 2.63
N LEU A 31 1.36 -5.23 2.68
CA LEU A 31 2.19 -4.94 1.50
C LEU A 31 3.36 -5.91 1.36
N MET A 32 3.50 -6.83 2.31
CA MET A 32 4.54 -7.84 2.28
C MET A 32 4.21 -8.89 1.21
N PRO A 33 5.23 -9.49 0.56
CA PRO A 33 5.01 -10.63 -0.32
C PRO A 33 4.45 -11.80 0.49
N GLU A 34 3.49 -12.54 -0.10
CA GLU A 34 2.88 -13.71 0.55
C GLU A 34 3.91 -14.83 0.82
N ARG A 35 4.92 -14.93 -0.06
CA ARG A 35 6.01 -15.89 0.03
C ARG A 35 7.35 -15.18 -0.01
N PHE A 36 8.23 -15.50 0.92
CA PHE A 36 9.61 -15.01 0.92
C PHE A 36 10.51 -15.94 0.12
N ALA A 37 10.54 -15.76 -1.20
CA ALA A 37 11.44 -16.49 -2.10
C ALA A 37 11.85 -15.60 -3.29
N PHE A 38 12.98 -15.89 -3.92
CA PHE A 38 13.48 -15.11 -5.07
C PHE A 38 12.61 -15.25 -6.33
N ASP A 39 11.81 -16.30 -6.38
CA ASP A 39 10.82 -16.63 -7.42
C ASP A 39 9.38 -16.31 -6.97
N ALA A 40 9.19 -15.60 -5.85
CA ALA A 40 7.86 -15.21 -5.40
C ALA A 40 7.33 -14.05 -6.25
N ASP A 41 6.07 -14.14 -6.63
CA ASP A 41 5.40 -13.08 -7.37
C ASP A 41 5.30 -11.81 -6.50
N PRO A 42 5.68 -10.64 -7.03
CA PRO A 42 5.48 -9.39 -6.33
C PRO A 42 3.97 -9.08 -6.20
N PRO A 43 3.55 -8.32 -5.18
CA PRO A 43 2.14 -7.99 -4.95
C PRO A 43 1.51 -7.13 -6.06
N VAL A 44 2.33 -6.56 -6.94
CA VAL A 44 1.88 -5.81 -8.12
C VAL A 44 2.50 -6.47 -9.34
N LEU A 45 1.66 -7.03 -10.20
CA LEU A 45 2.04 -7.64 -11.47
C LEU A 45 1.75 -6.69 -12.64
N PRO A 46 2.50 -6.81 -13.76
CA PRO A 46 2.21 -6.06 -14.97
C PRO A 46 0.89 -6.53 -15.61
N ASP A 47 0.26 -5.64 -16.38
CA ASP A 47 -0.87 -5.98 -17.24
C ASP A 47 -0.44 -6.85 -18.45
N GLU A 48 -1.40 -7.31 -19.26
CA GLU A 48 -1.15 -8.12 -20.47
C GLU A 48 -0.24 -7.44 -21.50
N SER A 49 -0.10 -6.11 -21.41
CA SER A 49 0.78 -5.30 -22.27
C SER A 49 2.15 -5.04 -21.63
N GLY A 50 2.42 -5.58 -20.43
CA GLY A 50 3.67 -5.43 -19.70
C GLY A 50 3.78 -4.13 -18.88
N ASN A 51 2.71 -3.35 -18.76
CA ASN A 51 2.73 -2.09 -18.02
C ASN A 51 2.36 -2.30 -16.55
N TYR A 52 3.06 -1.59 -15.66
CA TYR A 52 2.71 -1.55 -14.25
C TYR A 52 1.69 -0.43 -13.99
N PRO A 53 0.76 -0.62 -13.03
CA PRO A 53 -0.18 0.43 -12.65
C PRO A 53 0.57 1.65 -12.12
N VAL A 54 0.28 2.83 -12.70
CA VAL A 54 0.87 4.10 -12.26
C VAL A 54 0.23 4.50 -10.93
N PRO A 55 1.00 4.78 -9.86
CA PRO A 55 0.43 5.18 -8.60
C PRO A 55 -0.17 6.58 -8.71
N VAL A 56 -1.50 6.68 -8.66
CA VAL A 56 -2.24 7.94 -8.69
C VAL A 56 -2.68 8.30 -7.26
N PRO A 57 -2.31 9.49 -6.73
CA PRO A 57 -2.78 9.97 -5.45
C PRO A 57 -4.32 10.03 -5.40
N GLY A 58 -4.93 9.53 -4.32
CA GLY A 58 -6.39 9.57 -4.13
C GLY A 58 -7.16 8.36 -4.66
N VAL A 59 -6.49 7.45 -5.38
CA VAL A 59 -7.14 6.27 -6.01
C VAL A 59 -6.78 4.97 -5.28
N THR A 60 -5.70 4.96 -4.51
CA THR A 60 -5.23 3.74 -3.85
C THR A 60 -6.06 3.47 -2.59
N PRO A 61 -6.56 2.24 -2.38
CA PRO A 61 -7.27 1.87 -1.15
C PRO A 61 -6.41 2.15 0.09
N ALA A 62 -6.99 2.83 1.07
CA ALA A 62 -6.29 3.34 2.26
C ALA A 62 -6.11 2.31 3.38
N LEU A 63 -6.98 1.30 3.43
CA LEU A 63 -7.24 0.46 4.60
C LEU A 63 -7.36 -1.01 4.23
#